data_AF-A0A4Q1ADY1-F1
#
_entry.id   AF-A0A4Q1ADY1-F1
#
_cell.length_a   1.000
_cell.length_b   1.000
_cell.length_c   1.000
_cell.angle_alpha   90.00
_cell.angle_beta   90.00
_cell.angle_gamma   90.00
#
_symmetry.space_group_name_H-M   'P 1'
#
loop_
_entity.id
_entity.type
_entity.pdbx_description
1 polymer ?
#
loop_
_entity_poly.entity_id
_entity_poly.type
_entity_poly.pdbx_seq_one_letter_code
_entity_poly.pdbx_strand_id
1 'polypeptide(L)' 'IATGGAAYLISQSIKDAKVLAFEELGMEAIYEFDVKDMPVTVAVDTEGNSIHTTGPAKWRTI' A
#
# COMPACT_ATOMS: atom_id res chain seq x y z
N ILE A 1 -3.33 3.27 -2.18
CA ILE A 1 -2.39 2.47 -3.00
C ILE A 1 -0.97 2.96 -2.74
N ALA A 2 -0.04 2.02 -2.58
CA ALA A 2 1.40 2.29 -2.52
C ALA A 2 2.04 2.00 -3.89
N THR A 3 3.18 2.63 -4.17
CA THR A 3 3.86 2.47 -5.46
C THR A 3 4.68 1.17 -5.50
N GLY A 4 4.24 0.21 -6.32
CA GLY A 4 5.01 -1.01 -6.57
C GLY A 4 6.35 -0.73 -7.26
N GLY A 5 7.36 -1.56 -6.99
CA GLY A 5 8.72 -1.42 -7.55
C GLY A 5 9.64 -0.45 -6.78
N ALA A 6 9.10 0.32 -5.82
CA ALA A 6 9.87 1.24 -4.98
C ALA A 6 10.06 0.73 -3.53
N ALA A 7 10.04 -0.59 -3.31
CA ALA A 7 9.98 -1.20 -1.98
C ALA A 7 11.11 -0.73 -1.04
N TYR A 8 12.33 -0.54 -1.56
CA TYR A 8 13.47 -0.03 -0.77
C TYR A 8 13.24 1.39 -0.22
N LEU A 9 12.61 2.27 -1.00
CA LEU A 9 12.31 3.64 -0.57
C LEU A 9 11.12 3.64 0.40
N ILE A 10 10.13 2.79 0.14
CA ILE A 10 8.95 2.66 1.01
C ILE A 10 9.37 2.09 2.37
N SER A 11 10.29 1.12 2.43
CA SER A 11 10.75 0.55 3.70
C SER A 11 11.40 1.59 4.63
N GLN A 12 11.91 2.71 4.11
CA GLN A 12 12.42 3.82 4.94
C GLN A 12 11.32 4.49 5.78
N SER A 13 10.05 4.32 5.41
CA SER A 13 8.91 4.84 6.19
C SER A 13 8.50 3.93 7.35
N ILE A 14 8.98 2.68 7.38
CA ILE A 14 8.76 1.72 8.47
C ILE A 14 9.77 2.00 9.57
N LYS A 15 9.29 2.22 10.80
CA LYS A 15 10.08 2.58 11.99
C LYS A 15 10.25 1.42 12.96
N ASP A 16 9.26 0.55 13.05
CA ASP A 16 9.33 -0.72 13.76
C ASP A 16 8.54 -1.80 13.01
N ALA A 17 8.92 -3.05 13.23
CA ALA A 17 8.29 -4.22 12.62
C ALA A 17 8.31 -5.39 13.59
N LYS A 18 7.14 -5.95 13.89
CA LYS A 18 6.99 -7.07 14.83
C LYS A 18 6.06 -8.14 14.27
N VAL A 19 6.46 -9.41 14.37
CA VAL A 19 5.58 -10.54 14.08
C VAL A 19 4.53 -10.65 15.19
N LEU A 20 3.25 -10.62 14.81
CA LEU A 20 2.13 -10.79 15.73
C LEU A 20 1.56 -12.21 15.76
N ALA A 21 1.56 -12.90 14.61
CA ALA A 21 1.00 -14.25 14.49
C ALA A 21 1.57 -15.01 13.29
N PHE A 22 1.52 -16.35 13.38
CA PHE A 22 1.89 -17.29 12.32
C PHE A 22 3.34 -17.13 11.83
N GLU A 23 4.30 -17.09 12.76
CA GLU A 23 5.74 -16.91 12.47
C GLU A 23 6.28 -17.96 11.49
N GLU A 24 5.72 -19.17 11.51
CA GLU A 24 6.08 -20.26 10.60
C GLU A 24 5.81 -19.95 9.12
N LEU A 25 4.96 -18.98 8.81
CA LEU A 25 4.68 -18.51 7.44
C LEU A 25 5.75 -17.54 6.91
N GLY A 26 6.74 -17.18 7.73
CA GLY A 26 7.87 -16.33 7.33
C GLY A 26 7.43 -14.96 6.81
N MET A 27 7.71 -14.67 5.53
CA MET A 27 7.35 -13.38 4.91
C MET A 27 5.83 -13.14 4.81
N GLU A 28 5.02 -14.19 4.92
CA GLU A 28 3.56 -14.11 4.87
C GLU A 28 2.90 -14.04 6.27
N ALA A 29 3.69 -13.99 7.34
CA ALA A 29 3.18 -13.83 8.71
C ALA A 29 2.43 -12.50 8.89
N ILE A 30 1.66 -12.37 9.96
CA ILE A 30 1.01 -11.09 10.30
C ILE A 30 2.02 -10.21 11.04
N TYR A 31 2.25 -9.01 10.52
CA TYR A 31 3.16 -8.02 11.10
C TYR A 31 2.41 -6.78 11.60
N GLU A 32 2.84 -6.29 12.75
CA GLU A 32 2.59 -4.91 13.20
C GLU A 32 3.73 -4.04 12.70
N PHE A 33 3.40 -2.89 12.12
CA PHE A 33 4.37 -1.90 11.66
C PHE A 33 4.06 -0.53 12.23
N ASP A 34 5.05 0.09 12.85
CA ASP A 34 5.01 1.52 13.12
C ASP A 34 5.50 2.24 11.86
N VAL A 35 4.65 3.11 11.30
CA VAL A 35 4.96 3.82 10.06
C VAL A 35 4.94 5.33 10.28
N LYS A 36 5.84 6.03 9.60
CA LYS A 36 5.89 7.49 9.59
C LYS A 36 6.19 7.99 8.19
N ASP A 37 5.39 8.97 7.74
CA ASP A 37 5.51 9.62 6.43
C ASP A 37 5.46 8.61 5.26
N MET A 38 4.61 7.59 5.36
CA MET A 38 4.49 6.55 4.33
C MET A 38 3.78 7.11 3.08
N PRO A 39 4.43 7.09 1.89
CA PRO A 39 3.87 7.68 0.68
C PRO A 39 2.77 6.79 0.10
N VAL A 40 1.52 7.22 0.22
CA VAL A 40 0.34 6.53 -0.32
C VAL A 40 -0.63 7.51 -0.97
N THR A 41 -1.41 7.01 -1.92
CA THR A 41 -2.48 7.76 -2.59
C THR A 41 -3.83 7.11 -2.33
N VAL A 42 -4.90 7.90 -2.16
CA VAL A 42 -6.27 7.39 -2.07
C VAL A 42 -6.67 6.78 -3.42
N ALA A 43 -6.98 5.48 -3.43
CA ALA A 43 -7.36 4.76 -4.64
C ALA A 43 -8.88 4.57 -4.76
N VAL A 44 -9.54 4.36 -3.62
CA VAL A 44 -10.99 4.31 -3.47
C VAL A 44 -11.36 5.20 -2.29
N ASP A 45 -12.30 6.11 -2.48
CA ASP A 45 -12.81 6.98 -1.41
C ASP A 45 -14.07 6.42 -0.75
N THR A 46 -14.58 7.13 0.25
CA THR A 46 -15.78 6.73 1.02
C THR A 46 -17.09 6.84 0.23
N GLU A 47 -17.09 7.49 -0.92
CA GLU A 47 -18.25 7.63 -1.81
C GLU A 47 -18.27 6.54 -2.90
N GLY A 48 -17.25 5.67 -2.92
CA GLY A 48 -17.13 4.58 -3.88
C GLY A 48 -16.44 4.99 -5.19
N ASN A 49 -15.85 6.19 -5.28
CA ASN A 49 -15.09 6.57 -6.46
C ASN A 49 -13.76 5.82 -6.48
N SER A 50 -13.40 5.24 -7.64
CA SER A 50 -12.18 4.45 -7.82
C SER A 50 -11.31 4.98 -8.95
N ILE A 51 -10.01 5.13 -8.69
CA ILE A 51 -9.01 5.50 -9.72
C ILE A 51 -8.87 4.41 -10.80
N HIS A 52 -9.14 3.15 -10.46
CA HIS A 52 -9.07 2.04 -11.40
C HIS A 52 -10.25 2.03 -12.39
N THR A 53 -11.32 2.77 -12.08
CA THR A 53 -12.44 2.99 -12.98
C THR A 53 -12.25 4.29 -13.78
N THR A 54 -12.01 5.39 -13.06
CA THR A 54 -11.96 6.73 -13.65
C THR A 54 -10.69 6.98 -14.47
N GLY A 55 -9.55 6.42 -14.06
CA GLY A 55 -8.28 6.52 -14.79
C GLY A 55 -8.40 5.96 -16.21
N PRO A 56 -8.64 4.65 -16.39
CA PRO A 56 -8.79 4.06 -17.72
C PRO A 56 -9.92 4.67 -18.56
N ALA A 57 -10.99 5.19 -17.93
CA ALA A 57 -12.04 5.89 -18.65
C ALA A 57 -11.54 7.17 -19.34
N LYS A 58 -10.73 7.98 -18.64
CA LYS A 58 -10.13 9.23 -19.19
C LYS A 58 -9.19 8.97 -20.38
N TRP A 59 -8.40 7.91 -20.33
CA TRP A 59 -7.43 7.60 -21.39
C TRP A 59 -8.05 6.91 -22.60
N ARG A 60 -9.17 6.20 -22.43
CA ARG A 60 -9.90 5.57 -23.54
C ARG A 60 -10.61 6.56 -24.46
N THR A 61 -10.79 7.80 -24.02
CA THR A 61 -11.45 8.87 -24.78
C THR A 61 -10.48 9.77 -25.54
N ILE A 62 -9.17 9.50 -25.47
CA ILE A 62 -8.10 10.15 -26.25
C ILE A 62 -7.77 9.23 -27.43
#